data_AF-A0A847G120-F1
#
_entry.id   AF-A0A847G120-F1
#
_cell.length_a   1.000
_cell.length_b   1.000
_cell.length_c   1.000
_cell.angle_alpha   90.00
_cell.angle_beta   90.00
_cell.angle_gamma   90.00
#
_symmetry.space_group_name_H-M   'P 1'
#
loop_
_entity.id
_entity.type
_entity.pdbx_description
1 polymer ?
#
loop_
_entity_poly.entity_id
_entity_poly.type
_entity_poly.pdbx_seq_one_letter_code
_entity_poly.pdbx_strand_id
1 'polypeptide(L)'
;MGQILVEEIRAAVLGAWRQIITLPPTAGINIGYVLLVASVFLICLVILIKRGDTAESASPVIPLSLGGLAILLAGIPFWITGIPVQLEFPWDRSSLPFMIGTSLLISGGVLLVRPILRNPAIALLIALSTGMHYQNYVFYQIEWEKLNQFFWQMTWRAPGLEPGTILVSDEIPILYYGDNNLTPILNWIYDPDQQSKELAYNFFDLGERLGKNLPALEPDMPVSHGYRFLNFSSNSNFLLPVYFDSENCLKIIDDSMSNYEKIPNRLREIEAFANPYDLIQIQNHNTPPRFLPEPEHSWCYFYQKAGLAVQMKNWQEVEDLFFLVKEQGLKPQDQTEWLPFIRGLAFSGNLENALEITQIGLHNEKAKPVICSMWNNIAATESLNPDVLEAYSQLECQ
;
A
#
# COMPACT_ATOMS: atom_id res chain seq x y z
N MET A 1 -23.18 -4.78 -27.30
CA MET A 1 -22.92 -3.34 -27.50
C MET A 1 -23.92 -2.47 -26.73
N GLY A 2 -25.24 -2.61 -26.95
CA GLY A 2 -26.25 -1.79 -26.24
C GLY A 2 -26.23 -1.90 -24.70
N GLN A 3 -26.08 -3.11 -24.13
CA GLN A 3 -25.99 -3.29 -22.68
C GLN A 3 -24.74 -2.66 -22.06
N ILE A 4 -23.59 -2.77 -22.73
CA ILE A 4 -22.31 -2.17 -22.29
C ILE A 4 -22.44 -0.64 -22.23
N LEU A 5 -22.98 -0.04 -23.30
CA LEU A 5 -23.18 1.41 -23.37
C LEU A 5 -24.13 1.93 -22.28
N VAL A 6 -25.20 1.17 -21.97
CA VAL A 6 -26.11 1.52 -20.88
C VAL A 6 -25.42 1.45 -19.52
N GLU A 7 -24.64 0.40 -19.26
CA GLU A 7 -23.92 0.25 -17.98
C GLU A 7 -22.83 1.31 -17.81
N GLU A 8 -22.11 1.67 -18.87
CA GLU A 8 -21.07 2.71 -18.84
C GLU A 8 -21.65 4.11 -18.62
N ILE A 9 -22.75 4.46 -19.30
CA ILE A 9 -23.46 5.71 -19.05
C ILE A 9 -24.03 5.70 -17.62
N ARG A 10 -24.57 4.57 -17.17
CA ARG A 10 -25.07 4.42 -15.80
C ARG A 10 -23.95 4.62 -14.78
N ALA A 11 -22.76 4.07 -15.00
CA ALA A 11 -21.61 4.25 -14.14
C ALA A 11 -21.22 5.74 -14.10
N ALA A 12 -20.98 6.37 -15.25
CA ALA A 12 -20.55 7.76 -15.33
C ALA A 12 -21.57 8.79 -14.81
N VAL A 13 -22.87 8.48 -14.88
CA VAL A 13 -23.94 9.38 -14.44
C VAL A 13 -24.45 9.01 -13.05
N LEU A 14 -25.07 7.84 -12.90
CA LEU A 14 -25.71 7.44 -11.64
C LEU A 14 -24.69 6.93 -10.63
N GLY A 15 -23.66 6.21 -11.07
CA GLY A 15 -22.60 5.70 -10.20
C GLY A 15 -21.82 6.85 -9.53
N ALA A 16 -21.43 7.87 -10.30
CA ALA A 16 -20.67 9.01 -9.77
C ALA A 16 -21.44 9.76 -8.69
N TRP A 17 -22.75 10.00 -8.89
CA TRP A 17 -23.60 10.63 -7.87
C TRP A 17 -24.02 9.67 -6.76
N ARG A 18 -23.89 8.35 -6.94
CA ARG A 18 -24.03 7.41 -5.83
C ARG A 18 -22.85 7.52 -4.87
N GLN A 19 -21.63 7.80 -5.37
CA GLN A 19 -20.42 7.91 -4.54
C GLN A 19 -20.53 9.00 -3.47
N ILE A 20 -21.24 10.11 -3.73
CA ILE A 20 -21.42 11.18 -2.73
C ILE A 20 -22.33 10.79 -1.56
N ILE A 21 -23.09 9.69 -1.69
CA ILE A 21 -24.00 9.18 -0.65
C ILE A 21 -23.40 7.95 0.03
N THR A 22 -22.44 7.27 -0.61
CA THR A 22 -21.73 6.15 0.02
C THR A 22 -20.80 6.64 1.11
N LEU A 23 -20.92 6.04 2.28
CA LEU A 23 -19.99 6.26 3.39
C LEU A 23 -18.80 5.30 3.24
N PRO A 24 -17.59 5.67 3.70
CA PRO A 24 -16.44 4.79 3.63
C PRO A 24 -16.68 3.57 4.54
N PRO A 25 -16.45 2.35 4.05
CA PRO A 25 -16.63 1.14 4.86
C PRO A 25 -15.60 1.01 5.99
N THR A 26 -14.41 1.61 5.84
CA THR A 26 -13.24 1.34 6.69
C THR A 26 -12.99 2.34 7.81
N ALA A 27 -13.56 3.55 7.75
CA ALA A 27 -13.29 4.63 8.72
C ALA A 27 -14.44 4.91 9.69
N GLY A 28 -15.58 4.23 9.53
CA GLY A 28 -16.82 4.57 10.23
C GLY A 28 -17.30 6.00 9.92
N ILE A 29 -18.44 6.38 10.47
CA ILE A 29 -18.92 7.77 10.38
C ILE A 29 -18.13 8.60 11.38
N ASN A 30 -17.08 9.28 10.92
CA ASN A 30 -16.35 10.25 11.73
C ASN A 30 -17.28 11.43 12.07
N ILE A 31 -17.37 11.81 13.35
CA ILE A 31 -18.16 12.96 13.79
C ILE A 31 -17.76 14.23 13.03
N GLY A 32 -16.47 14.40 12.73
CA GLY A 32 -15.97 15.51 11.91
C GLY A 32 -16.57 15.55 10.51
N TYR A 33 -16.77 14.39 9.87
CA TYR A 33 -17.45 14.29 8.57
C TYR A 33 -18.91 14.74 8.66
N VAL A 34 -19.65 14.25 9.66
CA VAL A 34 -21.07 14.62 9.85
C VAL A 34 -21.21 16.10 10.13
N LEU A 35 -20.37 16.64 11.02
CA LEU A 35 -20.36 18.06 11.34
C LEU A 35 -20.01 18.90 10.11
N LEU A 36 -19.06 18.49 9.29
CA LEU A 36 -18.72 19.18 8.04
C LEU A 36 -19.93 19.23 7.09
N VAL A 37 -20.52 18.08 6.78
CA VAL A 37 -21.66 17.98 5.85
C VAL A 37 -22.86 18.78 6.38
N ALA A 38 -23.19 18.65 7.67
CA ALA A 38 -24.29 19.39 8.28
C ALA A 38 -24.04 20.91 8.29
N SER A 39 -22.81 21.34 8.60
CA SER A 39 -22.45 22.77 8.62
C SER A 39 -22.52 23.37 7.21
N VAL A 40 -21.95 22.69 6.21
CA VAL A 40 -21.99 23.14 4.81
C VAL A 40 -23.43 23.19 4.31
N PHE A 41 -24.24 22.17 4.61
CA PHE A 41 -25.66 22.17 4.25
C PHE A 41 -26.39 23.39 4.84
N LEU A 42 -26.24 23.65 6.14
CA LEU A 42 -26.90 24.78 6.80
C LEU A 42 -26.41 26.12 6.24
N ILE A 43 -25.11 26.29 6.04
CA ILE A 43 -24.53 27.52 5.48
C ILE A 43 -25.06 27.77 4.06
N CYS A 44 -24.98 26.76 3.18
CA CYS A 44 -25.47 26.87 1.81
C CYS A 44 -26.98 27.14 1.78
N LEU A 45 -27.76 26.46 2.60
CA LEU A 45 -29.21 26.65 2.68
C LEU A 45 -29.57 28.08 3.11
N VAL A 46 -28.92 28.60 4.15
CA VAL A 46 -29.14 29.98 4.62
C VAL A 46 -28.77 31.00 3.54
N ILE A 47 -27.63 30.81 2.86
CA ILE A 47 -27.19 31.68 1.76
C ILE A 47 -28.21 31.67 0.61
N LEU A 48 -28.68 30.49 0.19
CA LEU A 48 -29.62 30.35 -0.91
C LEU A 48 -31.02 30.92 -0.58
N ILE A 49 -31.50 30.72 0.64
CA ILE A 49 -32.77 31.32 1.09
C ILE A 49 -32.67 32.85 1.15
N LYS A 50 -31.57 33.40 1.70
CA LYS A 50 -31.38 34.85 1.81
C LYS A 50 -31.28 35.56 0.47
N ARG A 51 -30.77 34.89 -0.57
CA ARG A 51 -30.69 35.46 -1.91
C ARG A 51 -32.06 35.68 -2.55
N GLY A 52 -33.10 34.95 -2.15
CA GLY A 52 -34.46 35.17 -2.64
C GLY A 52 -34.68 34.92 -4.14
N ASP A 53 -33.65 34.45 -4.86
CA ASP A 53 -33.71 34.16 -6.30
C ASP A 53 -34.49 32.86 -6.56
N THR A 54 -35.80 32.94 -6.70
CA THR A 54 -36.60 31.81 -7.21
C THR A 54 -36.56 31.82 -8.74
N ALA A 55 -35.84 30.86 -9.34
CA ALA A 55 -35.83 30.63 -10.78
C ALA A 55 -37.20 30.10 -11.25
N GLU A 56 -38.24 30.94 -11.27
CA GLU A 56 -39.59 30.55 -11.66
C GLU A 56 -39.73 30.29 -13.17
N SER A 57 -38.77 30.71 -14.00
CA SER A 57 -38.85 30.67 -15.47
C SER A 57 -37.80 29.79 -16.18
N ALA A 58 -36.91 29.09 -15.45
CA ALA A 58 -35.85 28.33 -16.10
C ALA A 58 -36.36 26.98 -16.63
N SER A 59 -36.23 26.76 -17.95
CA SER A 59 -36.63 25.49 -18.59
C SER A 59 -35.60 24.38 -18.32
N PRO A 60 -36.03 23.20 -17.84
CA PRO A 60 -35.15 22.04 -17.64
C PRO A 60 -34.67 21.42 -18.96
N VAL A 61 -35.35 21.71 -20.08
CA VAL A 61 -35.10 21.05 -21.37
C VAL A 61 -33.69 21.34 -21.88
N ILE A 62 -33.22 22.59 -21.74
CA ILE A 62 -31.90 23.01 -22.24
C ILE A 62 -30.77 22.25 -21.53
N PRO A 63 -30.64 22.29 -20.18
CA PRO A 63 -29.59 21.55 -19.51
C PRO A 63 -29.72 20.02 -19.69
N LEU A 64 -30.94 19.47 -19.77
CA LEU A 64 -31.12 18.03 -20.01
C LEU A 64 -30.66 17.60 -21.41
N SER A 65 -31.04 18.35 -22.45
CA SER A 65 -30.67 18.03 -23.84
C SER A 65 -29.18 18.24 -24.10
N LEU A 66 -28.59 19.35 -23.64
CA LEU A 66 -27.16 19.58 -23.73
C LEU A 66 -26.36 18.58 -22.90
N GLY A 67 -26.85 18.21 -21.72
CA GLY A 67 -26.23 17.20 -20.86
C GLY A 67 -26.19 15.82 -21.53
N GLY A 68 -27.31 15.39 -22.10
CA GLY A 68 -27.41 14.14 -22.86
C GLY A 68 -26.49 14.13 -24.08
N LEU A 69 -26.46 15.22 -24.86
CA LEU A 69 -25.55 15.34 -26.00
C LEU A 69 -24.08 15.28 -25.57
N ALA A 70 -23.71 15.97 -24.49
CA ALA A 70 -22.35 15.96 -23.97
C ALA A 70 -21.91 14.56 -23.50
N ILE A 71 -22.78 13.79 -22.84
CA ILE A 71 -22.52 12.39 -22.46
C ILE A 71 -22.27 11.51 -23.69
N LEU A 72 -23.09 11.66 -24.73
CA LEU A 72 -22.92 10.90 -25.97
C LEU A 72 -21.59 11.23 -26.63
N LEU A 73 -21.22 12.51 -26.71
CA LEU A 73 -19.95 12.94 -27.30
C LEU A 73 -18.75 12.50 -26.47
N ALA A 74 -18.86 12.53 -25.14
CA ALA A 74 -17.81 12.09 -24.22
C ALA A 74 -17.49 10.59 -24.35
N GLY A 75 -18.50 9.76 -24.60
CA GLY A 75 -18.33 8.31 -24.70
C GLY A 75 -17.72 7.81 -26.00
N ILE A 76 -17.83 8.57 -27.11
CA ILE A 76 -17.40 8.13 -28.44
C ILE A 76 -15.96 7.56 -28.45
N PRO A 77 -14.93 8.24 -27.90
CA PRO A 77 -13.58 7.70 -27.91
C PRO A 77 -13.49 6.36 -27.19
N PHE A 78 -14.07 6.23 -26.00
CA PHE A 78 -14.00 5.03 -25.17
C PHE A 78 -14.72 3.84 -25.79
N TRP A 79 -15.89 4.07 -26.37
CA TRP A 79 -16.68 3.03 -27.06
C TRP A 79 -16.00 2.53 -28.33
N ILE A 80 -15.30 3.41 -29.06
CA ILE A 80 -14.54 3.03 -30.26
C ILE A 80 -13.29 2.24 -29.87
N THR A 81 -12.58 2.67 -28.81
CA THR A 81 -11.33 2.03 -28.39
C THR A 81 -11.53 0.81 -27.48
N GLY A 82 -12.75 0.55 -27.02
CA GLY A 82 -13.05 -0.52 -26.06
C GLY A 82 -12.45 -0.29 -24.67
N ILE A 83 -12.19 0.97 -24.31
CA ILE A 83 -11.69 1.32 -22.98
C ILE A 83 -12.90 1.37 -22.04
N PRO A 84 -12.89 0.62 -20.92
CA PRO A 84 -14.04 0.56 -20.04
C PRO A 84 -14.28 1.89 -19.33
N VAL A 85 -15.55 2.30 -19.25
CA VAL A 85 -15.98 3.46 -18.45
C VAL A 85 -16.47 3.01 -17.09
N GLN A 86 -15.61 3.13 -16.09
CA GLN A 86 -15.86 2.69 -14.72
C GLN A 86 -15.43 3.77 -13.72
N LEU A 87 -15.77 3.57 -12.45
CA LEU A 87 -15.46 4.51 -11.36
C LEU A 87 -14.41 3.99 -10.38
N GLU A 88 -13.91 2.78 -10.60
CA GLU A 88 -12.83 2.19 -9.83
C GLU A 88 -11.48 2.62 -10.41
N PHE A 89 -10.49 2.81 -9.55
CA PHE A 89 -9.15 3.15 -10.00
C PHE A 89 -8.53 1.97 -10.77
N PRO A 90 -7.79 2.21 -11.88
CA PRO A 90 -7.49 3.50 -12.52
C PRO A 90 -8.46 3.90 -13.64
N TRP A 91 -9.54 3.14 -13.81
CA TRP A 91 -10.53 3.35 -14.88
C TRP A 91 -11.41 4.57 -14.65
N ASP A 92 -11.53 5.06 -13.41
CA ASP A 92 -12.19 6.32 -13.03
C ASP A 92 -11.82 7.51 -13.91
N ARG A 93 -10.59 7.55 -14.44
CA ARG A 93 -10.12 8.58 -15.39
C ARG A 93 -10.94 8.66 -16.67
N SER A 94 -11.50 7.55 -17.13
CA SER A 94 -12.38 7.49 -18.31
C SER A 94 -13.70 8.23 -18.09
N SER A 95 -14.11 8.45 -16.84
CA SER A 95 -15.34 9.17 -16.51
C SER A 95 -15.20 10.70 -16.58
N LEU A 96 -13.97 11.24 -16.60
CA LEU A 96 -13.72 12.69 -16.57
C LEU A 96 -14.42 13.46 -17.72
N PRO A 97 -14.40 13.00 -18.98
CA PRO A 97 -15.09 13.71 -20.07
C PRO A 97 -16.61 13.78 -19.89
N PHE A 98 -17.20 12.87 -19.12
CA PHE A 98 -18.65 12.83 -18.85
C PHE A 98 -19.09 13.87 -17.82
N MET A 99 -18.17 14.45 -17.05
CA MET A 99 -18.49 15.37 -15.95
C MET A 99 -19.41 16.52 -16.38
N ILE A 100 -19.12 17.17 -17.51
CA ILE A 100 -19.91 18.31 -18.02
C ILE A 100 -21.36 17.87 -18.27
N GLY A 101 -21.54 16.76 -18.99
CA GLY A 101 -22.87 16.26 -19.34
C GLY A 101 -23.66 15.82 -18.11
N THR A 102 -22.99 15.11 -17.20
CA THR A 102 -23.55 14.68 -15.92
C THR A 102 -23.97 15.87 -15.05
N SER A 103 -23.14 16.93 -14.94
CA SER A 103 -23.49 18.14 -14.18
C SER A 103 -24.70 18.89 -14.76
N LEU A 104 -24.81 18.95 -16.09
CA LEU A 104 -25.97 19.55 -16.76
C LEU A 104 -27.24 18.72 -16.56
N LEU A 105 -27.15 17.38 -16.63
CA LEU A 105 -28.29 16.50 -16.34
C LEU A 105 -28.80 16.71 -14.92
N ILE A 106 -27.92 16.76 -13.92
CA ILE A 106 -28.32 17.02 -12.53
C ILE A 106 -28.92 18.41 -12.36
N SER A 107 -28.33 19.43 -13.00
CA SER A 107 -28.87 20.79 -12.97
C SER A 107 -30.29 20.85 -13.54
N GLY A 108 -30.52 20.19 -14.68
CA GLY A 108 -31.85 20.03 -15.27
C GLY A 108 -32.80 19.22 -14.39
N GLY A 109 -32.30 18.17 -13.73
CA GLY A 109 -33.04 17.36 -12.75
C GLY A 109 -33.51 18.18 -11.54
N VAL A 110 -32.66 19.06 -11.01
CA VAL A 110 -33.04 19.99 -9.93
C VAL A 110 -34.16 20.93 -10.37
N LEU A 111 -34.18 21.39 -11.62
CA LEU A 111 -35.26 22.24 -12.14
C LEU A 111 -36.61 21.51 -12.22
N LEU A 112 -36.62 20.18 -12.33
CA LEU A 112 -37.83 19.35 -12.26
C LEU A 112 -38.38 19.20 -10.83
N VAL A 113 -37.56 19.47 -9.81
CA VAL A 113 -38.00 19.45 -8.40
C VAL A 113 -38.89 20.65 -8.11
N ARG A 114 -39.87 20.47 -7.21
CA ARG A 114 -40.78 21.55 -6.76
C ARG A 114 -39.98 22.80 -6.36
N PRO A 115 -40.37 24.03 -6.78
CA PRO A 115 -39.58 25.24 -6.55
C PRO A 115 -39.10 25.44 -5.11
N ILE A 116 -39.95 25.16 -4.12
CA ILE A 116 -39.63 25.28 -2.69
C ILE A 116 -38.52 24.31 -2.21
N LEU A 117 -38.32 23.19 -2.90
CA LEU A 117 -37.33 22.16 -2.56
C LEU A 117 -36.03 22.30 -3.36
N ARG A 118 -35.95 23.19 -4.36
CA ARG A 118 -34.75 23.35 -5.19
C ARG A 118 -33.54 23.83 -4.38
N ASN A 119 -33.72 24.82 -3.52
CA ASN A 119 -32.65 25.35 -2.67
C ASN A 119 -32.14 24.29 -1.67
N PRO A 120 -33.01 23.58 -0.92
CA PRO A 120 -32.60 22.42 -0.13
C PRO A 120 -31.88 21.33 -0.94
N ALA A 121 -32.36 21.00 -2.15
CA ALA A 121 -31.74 19.98 -2.99
C ALA A 121 -30.32 20.40 -3.43
N ILE A 122 -30.13 21.65 -3.86
CA ILE A 122 -28.82 22.18 -4.23
C ILE A 122 -27.89 22.20 -3.02
N ALA A 123 -28.35 22.70 -1.87
CA ALA A 123 -27.56 22.73 -0.64
C ALA A 123 -27.12 21.32 -0.22
N LEU A 124 -28.01 20.33 -0.36
CA LEU A 124 -27.71 18.93 -0.05
C LEU A 124 -26.67 18.35 -1.02
N LEU A 125 -26.81 18.59 -2.32
CA LEU A 125 -25.84 18.14 -3.33
C LEU A 125 -24.45 18.72 -3.03
N ILE A 126 -24.36 20.03 -2.76
CA ILE A 126 -23.09 20.69 -2.41
C ILE A 126 -22.49 20.10 -1.13
N ALA A 127 -23.30 19.90 -0.09
CA ALA A 127 -22.84 19.35 1.18
C ALA A 127 -22.31 17.92 1.05
N LEU A 128 -23.02 17.06 0.31
CA LEU A 128 -22.62 15.69 0.06
C LEU A 128 -21.38 15.60 -0.86
N SER A 129 -21.29 16.43 -1.91
CA SER A 129 -20.07 16.54 -2.72
C SER A 129 -18.87 17.00 -1.90
N THR A 130 -19.06 17.93 -0.96
CA THR A 130 -18.01 18.34 -0.02
C THR A 130 -17.58 17.17 0.87
N GLY A 131 -18.55 16.38 1.34
CA GLY A 131 -18.29 15.14 2.06
C GLY A 131 -17.43 14.16 1.25
N MET A 132 -17.77 13.92 -0.02
CA MET A 132 -16.99 13.06 -0.91
C MET A 132 -15.55 13.54 -1.09
N HIS A 133 -15.35 14.86 -1.27
CA HIS A 133 -14.00 15.42 -1.37
C HIS A 133 -13.19 15.24 -0.08
N TYR A 134 -13.83 15.39 1.08
CA TYR A 134 -13.19 15.11 2.37
C TYR A 134 -12.80 13.64 2.50
N GLN A 135 -13.68 12.71 2.11
CA GLN A 135 -13.35 11.28 2.12
C GLN A 135 -12.18 10.97 1.19
N ASN A 136 -12.20 11.50 -0.03
CA ASN A 136 -11.09 11.35 -0.97
C ASN A 136 -9.78 11.86 -0.37
N TYR A 137 -9.78 13.03 0.27
CA TYR A 137 -8.61 13.55 0.99
C TYR A 137 -8.09 12.57 2.06
N VAL A 138 -8.98 12.02 2.90
CA VAL A 138 -8.60 11.05 3.94
C VAL A 138 -8.01 9.78 3.32
N PHE A 139 -8.58 9.26 2.23
CA PHE A 139 -8.01 8.10 1.52
C PHE A 139 -6.61 8.37 1.00
N TYR A 140 -6.39 9.50 0.31
CA TYR A 140 -5.05 9.87 -0.17
C TYR A 140 -4.05 10.07 0.98
N GLN A 141 -4.50 10.60 2.12
CA GLN A 141 -3.66 10.72 3.32
C GLN A 141 -3.23 9.34 3.87
N ILE A 142 -4.16 8.38 3.94
CA ILE A 142 -3.86 7.01 4.39
C ILE A 142 -2.90 6.32 3.42
N GLU A 143 -3.14 6.39 2.11
CA GLU A 143 -2.26 5.76 1.12
C GLU A 143 -0.87 6.44 1.06
N TRP A 144 -0.81 7.76 1.32
CA TRP A 144 0.46 8.46 1.48
C TRP A 144 1.24 7.97 2.70
N GLU A 145 0.57 7.76 3.83
CA GLU A 145 1.20 7.21 5.03
C GLU A 145 1.73 5.80 4.80
N LYS A 146 0.97 4.95 4.09
CA LYS A 146 1.44 3.60 3.68
C LYS A 146 2.70 3.67 2.81
N LEU A 147 2.72 4.57 1.83
CA LEU A 147 3.90 4.79 0.98
C LEU A 147 5.11 5.25 1.80
N ASN A 148 4.89 6.18 2.74
CA ASN A 148 5.92 6.69 3.63
C ASN A 148 6.49 5.58 4.51
N GLN A 149 5.62 4.81 5.18
CA GLN A 149 6.00 3.68 6.01
C GLN A 149 6.74 2.60 5.21
N PHE A 150 6.27 2.27 4.00
CA PHE A 150 6.92 1.29 3.13
C PHE A 150 8.39 1.66 2.86
N PHE A 151 8.64 2.87 2.37
CA PHE A 151 10.00 3.27 2.00
C PHE A 151 10.90 3.52 3.20
N TRP A 152 10.39 4.06 4.31
CA TRP A 152 11.18 4.20 5.53
C TRP A 152 11.57 2.85 6.13
N GLN A 153 10.63 1.91 6.24
CA GLN A 153 10.94 0.57 6.70
C GLN A 153 11.94 -0.14 5.77
N MET A 154 11.81 0.03 4.45
CA MET A 154 12.83 -0.44 3.51
C MET A 154 14.20 0.13 3.84
N THR A 155 14.35 1.45 4.01
CA THR A 155 15.66 2.06 4.28
C THR A 155 16.24 1.71 5.65
N TRP A 156 15.40 1.48 6.67
CA TRP A 156 15.89 1.01 7.96
C TRP A 156 16.41 -0.43 7.89
N ARG A 157 15.77 -1.28 7.07
CA ARG A 157 16.12 -2.70 6.91
C ARG A 157 17.25 -2.94 5.91
N ALA A 158 17.31 -2.12 4.86
CA ALA A 158 18.27 -2.19 3.76
C ALA A 158 18.79 -0.76 3.47
N PRO A 159 19.75 -0.25 4.26
CA PRO A 159 20.17 1.15 4.15
C PRO A 159 20.98 1.47 2.87
N GLY A 160 21.36 0.42 2.14
CA GLY A 160 21.85 0.46 0.77
C GLY A 160 21.45 -0.81 0.02
N LEU A 161 21.52 -0.74 -1.32
CA LEU A 161 21.23 -1.86 -2.20
C LEU A 161 22.31 -1.99 -3.27
N GLU A 162 22.54 -3.19 -3.77
CA GLU A 162 23.42 -3.43 -4.90
C GLU A 162 22.74 -2.97 -6.21
N PRO A 163 23.41 -2.15 -7.05
CA PRO A 163 22.88 -1.76 -8.35
C PRO A 163 22.51 -3.00 -9.19
N GLY A 164 21.35 -2.94 -9.83
CA GLY A 164 20.72 -4.08 -10.48
C GLY A 164 19.62 -4.72 -9.64
N THR A 165 19.50 -4.39 -8.35
CA THR A 165 18.43 -4.94 -7.50
C THR A 165 17.04 -4.58 -8.02
N ILE A 166 16.17 -5.60 -8.06
CA ILE A 166 14.76 -5.48 -8.38
C ILE A 166 13.99 -5.75 -7.10
N LEU A 167 13.33 -4.73 -6.56
CA LEU A 167 12.39 -4.88 -5.46
C LEU A 167 11.11 -5.53 -6.00
N VAL A 168 10.67 -6.66 -5.43
CA VAL A 168 9.52 -7.40 -5.94
C VAL A 168 8.47 -7.67 -4.88
N SER A 169 7.21 -7.40 -5.22
CA SER A 169 6.04 -7.77 -4.44
C SER A 169 5.12 -8.65 -5.29
N ASP A 170 4.37 -9.56 -4.67
CA ASP A 170 3.36 -10.34 -5.42
C ASP A 170 2.27 -9.43 -5.99
N GLU A 171 1.75 -8.54 -5.13
CA GLU A 171 0.87 -7.43 -5.47
C GLU A 171 1.33 -6.20 -4.67
N ILE A 172 1.30 -5.01 -5.27
CA ILE A 172 1.64 -3.76 -4.57
C ILE A 172 0.51 -3.39 -3.59
N PRO A 173 0.76 -3.33 -2.27
CA PRO A 173 -0.28 -3.10 -1.25
C PRO A 173 -0.58 -1.62 -1.00
N ILE A 174 -0.27 -0.74 -1.95
CA ILE A 174 -0.46 0.71 -1.84
C ILE A 174 -1.32 1.17 -3.02
N LEU A 175 -2.55 1.58 -2.71
CA LEU A 175 -3.52 2.00 -3.72
C LEU A 175 -3.01 3.28 -4.41
N TYR A 176 -3.34 3.43 -5.70
CA TYR A 176 -2.92 4.52 -6.59
C TYR A 176 -1.49 4.46 -7.12
N TYR A 177 -0.66 3.54 -6.65
CA TYR A 177 0.72 3.39 -7.10
C TYR A 177 0.94 2.05 -7.79
N GLY A 178 1.32 2.09 -9.06
CA GLY A 178 1.86 0.93 -9.75
C GLY A 178 3.38 0.86 -9.61
N ASP A 179 3.96 -0.22 -10.09
CA ASP A 179 5.41 -0.47 -10.08
C ASP A 179 6.22 0.65 -10.79
N ASN A 180 5.64 1.20 -11.86
CA ASN A 180 6.14 2.34 -12.60
C ASN A 180 6.12 3.65 -11.79
N ASN A 181 5.28 3.76 -10.76
CA ASN A 181 5.25 4.91 -9.85
C ASN A 181 6.26 4.76 -8.71
N LEU A 182 6.51 3.52 -8.26
CA LEU A 182 7.43 3.22 -7.17
C LEU A 182 8.91 3.21 -7.61
N THR A 183 9.17 2.80 -8.85
CA THR A 183 10.55 2.74 -9.39
C THR A 183 11.30 4.08 -9.30
N PRO A 184 10.73 5.24 -9.68
CA PRO A 184 11.40 6.53 -9.47
C PRO A 184 11.70 6.85 -8.01
N ILE A 185 10.79 6.54 -7.08
CA ILE A 185 11.00 6.79 -5.65
C ILE A 185 12.15 5.94 -5.13
N LEU A 186 12.21 4.66 -5.55
CA LEU A 186 13.30 3.75 -5.21
C LEU A 186 14.67 4.30 -5.69
N ASN A 187 14.74 4.80 -6.93
CA ASN A 187 15.99 5.38 -7.44
C ASN A 187 16.33 6.73 -6.78
N TRP A 188 15.36 7.57 -6.42
CA TRP A 188 15.63 8.78 -5.63
C TRP A 188 16.19 8.49 -4.24
N ILE A 189 15.94 7.30 -3.69
CA ILE A 189 16.49 6.86 -2.42
C ILE A 189 17.90 6.30 -2.61
N TYR A 190 18.06 5.34 -3.51
CA TYR A 190 19.28 4.52 -3.58
C TYR A 190 20.30 4.98 -4.64
N ASP A 191 19.91 5.86 -5.56
CA ASP A 191 20.78 6.51 -6.57
C ASP A 191 20.34 7.98 -6.81
N PRO A 192 20.39 8.85 -5.78
CA PRO A 192 19.85 10.22 -5.86
C PRO A 192 20.59 11.11 -6.86
N ASP A 193 21.86 10.81 -7.13
CA ASP A 193 22.74 11.59 -8.01
C ASP A 193 22.78 11.06 -9.45
N GLN A 194 21.84 10.18 -9.82
CA GLN A 194 21.77 9.55 -11.13
C GLN A 194 21.71 10.59 -12.27
N GLN A 195 22.65 10.49 -13.22
CA GLN A 195 22.67 11.29 -14.45
C GLN A 195 22.53 10.44 -15.73
N SER A 196 22.44 9.12 -15.57
CA SER A 196 22.34 8.15 -16.68
C SER A 196 20.89 7.95 -17.13
N LYS A 197 20.73 7.41 -18.35
CA LYS A 197 19.43 6.86 -18.80
C LYS A 197 19.20 5.42 -18.32
N GLU A 198 20.22 4.79 -17.75
CA GLU A 198 20.16 3.44 -17.20
C GLU A 198 19.89 3.51 -15.70
N LEU A 199 18.70 3.07 -15.29
CA LEU A 199 18.25 2.94 -13.90
C LEU A 199 19.07 1.89 -13.15
N ALA A 200 19.47 2.22 -11.92
CA ALA A 200 20.17 1.29 -11.04
C ALA A 200 19.21 0.30 -10.39
N TYR A 201 17.96 0.69 -10.15
CA TYR A 201 16.98 -0.14 -9.44
C TYR A 201 15.64 -0.18 -10.15
N ASN A 202 14.86 -1.24 -9.93
CA ASN A 202 13.50 -1.35 -10.42
C ASN A 202 12.57 -1.89 -9.34
N PHE A 203 11.29 -1.57 -9.46
CA PHE A 203 10.24 -2.19 -8.66
C PHE A 203 9.36 -3.00 -9.61
N PHE A 204 9.11 -4.28 -9.33
CA PHE A 204 8.13 -5.08 -10.06
C PHE A 204 6.98 -5.54 -9.18
N ASP A 205 5.78 -5.38 -9.73
CA ASP A 205 4.61 -6.15 -9.33
C ASP A 205 4.61 -7.47 -10.12
N LEU A 206 4.67 -8.61 -9.41
CA LEU A 206 4.73 -9.91 -10.07
C LEU A 206 3.44 -10.25 -10.84
N GLY A 207 2.29 -9.77 -10.40
CA GLY A 207 1.03 -9.89 -11.12
C GLY A 207 1.08 -9.27 -12.53
N GLU A 208 1.87 -8.20 -12.69
CA GLU A 208 2.01 -7.49 -13.96
C GLU A 208 3.23 -7.92 -14.79
N ARG A 209 4.34 -8.29 -14.14
CA ARG A 209 5.66 -8.43 -14.79
C ARG A 209 6.11 -9.87 -15.04
N LEU A 210 5.61 -10.83 -14.26
CA LEU A 210 5.95 -12.24 -14.45
C LEU A 210 5.40 -12.75 -15.80
N GLY A 211 6.22 -13.48 -16.55
CA GLY A 211 5.93 -13.91 -17.92
C GLY A 211 6.09 -12.80 -18.98
N LYS A 212 6.50 -11.58 -18.58
CA LYS A 212 6.77 -10.45 -19.48
C LYS A 212 8.21 -9.96 -19.31
N ASN A 213 8.42 -8.96 -18.45
CA ASN A 213 9.73 -8.36 -18.17
C ASN A 213 10.61 -9.29 -17.32
N LEU A 214 9.97 -10.09 -16.45
CA LEU A 214 10.59 -11.19 -15.72
C LEU A 214 10.05 -12.50 -16.33
N PRO A 215 10.85 -13.24 -17.13
CA PRO A 215 10.34 -14.38 -17.89
C PRO A 215 9.75 -15.50 -17.02
N ALA A 216 10.45 -15.86 -15.94
CA ALA A 216 10.06 -16.88 -14.98
C ALA A 216 10.73 -16.61 -13.62
N LEU A 217 10.27 -17.27 -12.57
CA LEU A 217 10.91 -17.30 -11.25
C LEU A 217 11.97 -18.41 -11.22
N GLU A 218 13.01 -18.24 -12.03
CA GLU A 218 14.15 -19.16 -12.17
C GLU A 218 15.46 -18.36 -12.09
N PRO A 219 16.56 -18.96 -11.60
CA PRO A 219 17.86 -18.30 -11.56
C PRO A 219 18.39 -17.98 -12.96
N ASP A 220 19.33 -17.03 -13.02
CA ASP A 220 20.11 -16.67 -14.21
C ASP A 220 19.29 -16.17 -15.42
N MET A 221 18.09 -15.65 -15.18
CA MET A 221 17.24 -15.10 -16.25
C MET A 221 17.54 -13.63 -16.51
N PRO A 222 17.77 -13.21 -17.77
CA PRO A 222 17.95 -11.81 -18.09
C PRO A 222 16.65 -11.03 -17.88
N VAL A 223 16.75 -9.89 -17.20
CA VAL A 223 15.63 -8.98 -16.95
C VAL A 223 15.89 -7.66 -17.65
N SER A 224 14.87 -7.16 -18.36
CA SER A 224 14.92 -5.86 -19.02
C SER A 224 13.57 -5.16 -18.95
N HIS A 225 13.60 -3.87 -18.63
CA HIS A 225 12.39 -3.04 -18.55
C HIS A 225 12.67 -1.64 -19.09
N GLY A 226 11.99 -1.28 -20.18
CA GLY A 226 11.95 0.10 -20.68
C GLY A 226 10.99 0.94 -19.84
N TYR A 227 11.51 1.96 -19.16
CA TYR A 227 10.74 2.90 -18.36
C TYR A 227 10.67 4.27 -19.04
N ARG A 228 9.66 4.48 -19.89
CA ARG A 228 9.52 5.68 -20.74
C ARG A 228 10.77 5.90 -21.63
N PHE A 229 11.63 6.85 -21.26
CA PHE A 229 12.89 7.18 -21.96
C PHE A 229 14.14 6.65 -21.23
N LEU A 230 13.95 5.96 -20.11
CA LEU A 230 14.96 5.29 -19.32
C LEU A 230 14.91 3.79 -19.58
N ASN A 231 16.00 3.10 -19.33
CA ASN A 231 16.09 1.65 -19.39
C ASN A 231 16.57 1.10 -18.07
N PHE A 232 16.27 -0.18 -17.84
CA PHE A 232 16.79 -0.97 -16.75
C PHE A 232 17.16 -2.35 -17.28
N SER A 233 18.30 -2.87 -16.86
CA SER A 233 18.75 -4.22 -17.15
C SER A 233 19.34 -4.87 -15.90
N SER A 234 18.98 -6.13 -15.67
CA SER A 234 19.45 -6.91 -14.53
C SER A 234 19.30 -8.42 -14.81
N ASN A 235 19.38 -9.24 -13.76
CA ASN A 235 19.21 -10.68 -13.76
C ASN A 235 18.26 -11.10 -12.62
N SER A 236 17.54 -12.21 -12.77
CA SER A 236 16.64 -12.73 -11.72
C SER A 236 17.35 -13.11 -10.42
N ASN A 237 18.68 -13.26 -10.41
CA ASN A 237 19.42 -13.44 -9.16
C ASN A 237 19.42 -12.17 -8.27
N PHE A 238 19.04 -11.01 -8.82
CA PHE A 238 18.99 -9.72 -8.11
C PHE A 238 17.57 -9.36 -7.63
N LEU A 239 16.68 -10.35 -7.48
CA LEU A 239 15.36 -10.14 -6.92
C LEU A 239 15.44 -9.99 -5.40
N LEU A 240 14.87 -8.90 -4.87
CA LEU A 240 14.69 -8.67 -3.45
C LEU A 240 13.19 -8.77 -3.11
N PRO A 241 12.70 -9.95 -2.67
CA PRO A 241 11.29 -10.16 -2.38
C PRO A 241 10.87 -9.45 -1.10
N VAL A 242 9.79 -8.66 -1.19
CA VAL A 242 9.20 -7.93 -0.08
C VAL A 242 7.71 -8.17 0.05
N TYR A 243 7.27 -8.24 1.29
CA TYR A 243 5.87 -8.34 1.67
C TYR A 243 5.53 -7.19 2.62
N PHE A 244 4.49 -6.44 2.30
CA PHE A 244 4.02 -5.35 3.14
C PHE A 244 2.50 -5.40 3.28
N ASP A 245 2.05 -5.16 4.50
CA ASP A 245 0.65 -5.04 4.89
C ASP A 245 0.62 -3.87 5.87
N SER A 246 -0.27 -2.89 5.67
CA SER A 246 -0.26 -1.65 6.45
C SER A 246 -0.53 -1.82 7.95
N GLU A 247 -1.04 -2.97 8.37
CA GLU A 247 -1.22 -3.31 9.79
C GLU A 247 0.04 -3.93 10.44
N ASN A 248 1.03 -4.31 9.64
CA ASN A 248 2.21 -5.04 10.07
C ASN A 248 3.49 -4.37 9.53
N CYS A 249 4.65 -4.82 9.99
CA CYS A 249 5.91 -4.32 9.46
C CYS A 249 6.24 -4.94 8.10
N LEU A 250 6.95 -4.18 7.26
CA LEU A 250 7.51 -4.65 6.01
C LEU A 250 8.44 -5.83 6.26
N LYS A 251 8.31 -6.90 5.49
CA LYS A 251 9.16 -8.08 5.59
C LYS A 251 9.96 -8.22 4.31
N ILE A 252 11.28 -8.35 4.44
CA ILE A 252 12.11 -8.92 3.40
C ILE A 252 11.99 -10.44 3.54
N ILE A 253 11.62 -11.12 2.47
CA ILE A 253 11.37 -12.56 2.49
C ILE A 253 12.71 -13.30 2.34
N ASP A 254 13.06 -14.09 3.35
CA ASP A 254 14.25 -14.94 3.40
C ASP A 254 13.89 -16.34 3.92
N ASP A 255 14.91 -17.20 4.05
CA ASP A 255 14.80 -18.59 4.49
C ASP A 255 14.20 -18.79 5.89
N SER A 256 14.14 -17.73 6.71
CA SER A 256 13.55 -17.81 8.04
C SER A 256 12.03 -17.80 8.00
N MET A 257 11.45 -17.43 6.85
CA MET A 257 10.02 -17.18 6.68
C MET A 257 9.32 -18.23 5.79
N SER A 258 10.00 -19.28 5.33
CA SER A 258 9.45 -20.24 4.35
C SER A 258 8.13 -20.88 4.81
N ASN A 259 7.95 -21.06 6.12
CA ASN A 259 6.75 -21.64 6.74
C ASN A 259 5.66 -20.60 7.09
N TYR A 260 5.83 -19.33 6.72
CA TYR A 260 4.83 -18.30 7.00
C TYR A 260 3.72 -18.31 5.95
N GLU A 261 2.54 -18.81 6.33
CA GLU A 261 1.41 -19.05 5.42
C GLU A 261 0.96 -17.79 4.67
N LYS A 262 1.05 -16.60 5.31
CA LYS A 262 0.62 -15.34 4.69
C LYS A 262 1.49 -14.90 3.51
N ILE A 263 2.71 -15.43 3.37
CA ILE A 263 3.58 -15.07 2.24
C ILE A 263 3.00 -15.68 0.97
N PRO A 264 2.81 -14.90 -0.10
CA PRO A 264 2.39 -15.44 -1.38
C PRO A 264 3.39 -16.47 -1.95
N ASN A 265 2.86 -17.52 -2.60
CA ASN A 265 3.69 -18.60 -3.19
C ASN A 265 4.80 -18.07 -4.09
N ARG A 266 4.49 -17.06 -4.92
CA ARG A 266 5.47 -16.46 -5.85
C ARG A 266 6.66 -15.83 -5.14
N LEU A 267 6.48 -15.25 -3.96
CA LEU A 267 7.60 -14.71 -3.19
C LEU A 267 8.44 -15.83 -2.55
N ARG A 268 7.82 -16.93 -2.13
CA ARG A 268 8.54 -18.12 -1.64
C ARG A 268 9.36 -18.81 -2.72
N GLU A 269 8.89 -18.84 -3.96
CA GLU A 269 9.66 -19.43 -5.08
C GLU A 269 11.00 -18.70 -5.31
N ILE A 270 11.04 -17.39 -5.04
CA ILE A 270 12.25 -16.57 -5.20
C ILE A 270 13.31 -16.92 -4.14
N GLU A 271 12.88 -17.21 -2.91
CA GLU A 271 13.75 -17.61 -1.80
C GLU A 271 14.64 -18.81 -2.14
N ALA A 272 14.19 -19.70 -3.03
CA ALA A 272 14.92 -20.89 -3.43
C ALA A 272 16.19 -20.61 -4.25
N PHE A 273 16.33 -19.42 -4.84
CA PHE A 273 17.45 -19.08 -5.72
C PHE A 273 18.03 -17.68 -5.56
N ALA A 274 17.31 -16.74 -4.92
CA ALA A 274 17.81 -15.40 -4.64
C ALA A 274 17.96 -15.20 -3.13
N ASN A 275 19.12 -14.69 -2.72
CA ASN A 275 19.40 -14.39 -1.32
C ASN A 275 19.36 -12.87 -1.08
N PRO A 276 18.34 -12.37 -0.35
CA PRO A 276 18.23 -10.95 -0.02
C PRO A 276 19.48 -10.35 0.63
N TYR A 277 20.24 -11.16 1.38
CA TYR A 277 21.35 -10.66 2.18
C TYR A 277 22.53 -10.20 1.33
N ASP A 278 22.71 -10.78 0.14
CA ASP A 278 23.79 -10.44 -0.78
C ASP A 278 23.55 -9.07 -1.44
N LEU A 279 22.29 -8.67 -1.57
CA LEU A 279 21.87 -7.43 -2.22
C LEU A 279 21.86 -6.21 -1.29
N ILE A 280 21.86 -6.42 0.04
CA ILE A 280 21.74 -5.34 1.02
C ILE A 280 23.13 -4.80 1.40
N GLN A 281 23.37 -3.52 1.13
CA GLN A 281 24.64 -2.83 1.40
C GLN A 281 24.58 -2.01 2.69
N ILE A 282 25.21 -2.51 3.75
CA ILE A 282 25.11 -1.95 5.11
C ILE A 282 25.90 -0.63 5.29
N GLN A 283 26.97 -0.43 4.52
CA GLN A 283 27.84 0.74 4.67
C GLN A 283 27.19 2.04 4.19
N ASN A 284 26.18 1.94 3.33
CA ASN A 284 25.43 3.08 2.83
C ASN A 284 24.34 3.46 3.83
N HIS A 285 23.97 4.73 3.85
CA HIS A 285 22.96 5.27 4.74
C HIS A 285 22.00 6.16 3.95
N ASN A 286 21.36 5.56 2.95
CA ASN A 286 20.40 6.25 2.12
C ASN A 286 19.12 6.52 2.92
N THR A 287 18.53 7.68 2.70
CA THR A 287 17.29 8.09 3.37
C THR A 287 16.26 8.55 2.34
N PRO A 288 14.95 8.36 2.61
CA PRO A 288 13.91 8.90 1.76
C PRO A 288 14.02 10.41 1.53
N PRO A 289 13.64 10.90 0.33
CA PRO A 289 13.59 12.33 0.06
C PRO A 289 12.74 13.07 1.09
N ARG A 290 13.05 14.36 1.34
CA ARG A 290 12.40 15.19 2.38
C ARG A 290 10.86 15.22 2.33
N PHE A 291 10.25 15.01 1.17
CA PHE A 291 8.79 14.98 1.07
C PHE A 291 8.17 13.71 1.72
N LEU A 292 8.96 12.65 1.93
CA LEU A 292 8.65 11.47 2.74
C LEU A 292 9.31 11.64 4.12
N PRO A 293 8.64 12.28 5.09
CA PRO A 293 9.22 12.53 6.41
C PRO A 293 9.41 11.23 7.19
N GLU A 294 10.47 11.13 7.99
CA GLU A 294 10.69 9.98 8.86
C GLU A 294 9.53 9.82 9.85
N PRO A 295 8.85 8.66 9.87
CA PRO A 295 7.84 8.39 10.88
C PRO A 295 8.50 8.18 12.25
N GLU A 296 7.71 8.33 13.32
CA GLU A 296 8.20 8.05 14.66
C GLU A 296 8.73 6.62 14.78
N HIS A 297 9.82 6.45 15.54
CA HIS A 297 10.48 5.17 15.76
C HIS A 297 9.62 4.27 16.65
N SER A 298 8.61 3.66 16.04
CA SER A 298 7.71 2.69 16.65
C SER A 298 8.27 1.27 16.55
N TRP A 299 7.46 0.26 16.90
CA TRP A 299 7.83 -1.14 16.83
C TRP A 299 8.51 -1.54 15.50
N CYS A 300 7.98 -1.09 14.35
CA CYS A 300 8.56 -1.45 13.06
C CYS A 300 9.98 -0.94 12.85
N TYR A 301 10.33 0.22 13.41
CA TYR A 301 11.71 0.70 13.36
C TYR A 301 12.67 -0.30 14.00
N PHE A 302 12.38 -0.70 15.25
CA PHE A 302 13.21 -1.64 15.99
C PHE A 302 13.22 -3.03 15.34
N TYR A 303 12.09 -3.49 14.80
CA TYR A 303 12.01 -4.73 14.03
C TYR A 303 12.96 -4.72 12.82
N GLN A 304 12.94 -3.65 12.02
CA GLN A 304 13.83 -3.54 10.84
C GLN A 304 15.31 -3.51 11.25
N LYS A 305 15.64 -2.74 12.31
CA LYS A 305 17.00 -2.65 12.83
C LYS A 305 17.49 -3.98 13.41
N ALA A 306 16.63 -4.70 14.13
CA ALA A 306 16.95 -6.03 14.65
C ALA A 306 17.16 -7.04 13.51
N GLY A 307 16.32 -7.02 12.47
CA GLY A 307 16.50 -7.85 11.28
C GLY A 307 17.83 -7.59 10.57
N LEU A 308 18.23 -6.33 10.44
CA LEU A 308 19.54 -5.95 9.89
C LEU A 308 20.69 -6.42 10.79
N ALA A 309 20.58 -6.26 12.11
CA ALA A 309 21.60 -6.70 13.07
C ALA A 309 21.77 -8.23 13.07
N VAL A 310 20.68 -8.99 12.95
CA VAL A 310 20.71 -10.45 12.77
C VAL A 310 21.46 -10.84 11.51
N GLN A 311 21.19 -10.19 10.37
CA GLN A 311 21.90 -10.44 9.12
C GLN A 311 23.41 -10.19 9.26
N MET A 312 23.80 -9.20 10.06
CA MET A 312 25.19 -8.89 10.38
C MET A 312 25.81 -9.80 11.45
N LYS A 313 25.02 -10.71 12.05
CA LYS A 313 25.39 -11.49 13.25
C LYS A 313 25.84 -10.60 14.42
N ASN A 314 25.34 -9.38 14.49
CA ASN A 314 25.59 -8.45 15.58
C ASN A 314 24.58 -8.70 16.71
N TRP A 315 24.79 -9.77 17.47
CA TRP A 315 23.86 -10.23 18.50
C TRP A 315 23.71 -9.24 19.65
N GLN A 316 24.78 -8.52 19.99
CA GLN A 316 24.74 -7.48 21.03
C GLN A 316 23.77 -6.36 20.65
N GLU A 317 23.80 -5.89 19.41
CA GLU A 317 22.86 -4.86 18.94
C GLU A 317 21.41 -5.35 19.01
N VAL A 318 21.14 -6.62 18.69
CA VAL A 318 19.78 -7.17 18.82
C VAL A 318 19.31 -7.16 20.28
N GLU A 319 20.20 -7.50 21.21
CA GLU A 319 19.91 -7.47 22.64
C GLU A 319 19.68 -6.04 23.16
N ASP A 320 20.51 -5.08 22.73
CA ASP A 320 20.35 -3.66 23.08
C ASP A 320 19.00 -3.12 22.57
N LEU A 321 18.65 -3.42 21.31
CA LEU A 321 17.34 -3.08 20.72
C LEU A 321 16.19 -3.75 21.47
N PHE A 322 16.35 -5.00 21.91
CA PHE A 322 15.34 -5.73 22.67
C PHE A 322 15.02 -5.03 23.99
N PHE A 323 16.04 -4.60 24.73
CA PHE A 323 15.82 -3.89 26.00
C PHE A 323 15.16 -2.52 25.79
N LEU A 324 15.47 -1.82 24.69
CA LEU A 324 14.80 -0.58 24.33
C LEU A 324 13.30 -0.79 24.05
N VAL A 325 12.92 -1.82 23.28
CA VAL A 325 11.50 -2.09 23.03
C VAL A 325 10.77 -2.55 24.30
N LYS A 326 11.45 -3.30 25.19
CA LYS A 326 10.90 -3.73 26.49
C LYS A 326 10.66 -2.53 27.42
N GLU A 327 11.61 -1.59 27.51
CA GLU A 327 11.48 -0.37 28.29
C GLU A 327 10.33 0.52 27.81
N GLN A 328 10.17 0.64 26.49
CA GLN A 328 9.12 1.44 25.86
C GLN A 328 7.75 0.72 25.81
N GLY A 329 7.70 -0.56 26.19
CA GLY A 329 6.48 -1.36 26.14
C GLY A 329 5.94 -1.61 24.73
N LEU A 330 6.81 -1.53 23.71
CA LEU A 330 6.44 -1.76 22.31
C LEU A 330 6.23 -3.25 22.05
N LYS A 331 5.22 -3.59 21.24
CA LYS A 331 4.87 -4.97 20.90
C LYS A 331 4.41 -5.07 19.45
N PRO A 332 4.67 -6.19 18.76
CA PRO A 332 4.17 -6.43 17.42
C PRO A 332 2.68 -6.74 17.41
N GLN A 333 2.03 -6.41 16.30
CA GLN A 333 0.74 -6.97 15.95
C GLN A 333 0.89 -8.41 15.41
N ASP A 334 1.86 -8.64 14.52
CA ASP A 334 2.20 -9.96 13.99
C ASP A 334 3.32 -10.61 14.82
N GLN A 335 3.00 -11.72 15.51
CA GLN A 335 3.94 -12.41 16.39
C GLN A 335 5.18 -12.97 15.66
N THR A 336 5.17 -13.08 14.33
CA THR A 336 6.38 -13.42 13.54
C THR A 336 7.43 -12.31 13.54
N GLU A 337 7.08 -11.10 13.92
CA GLU A 337 8.02 -9.98 14.02
C GLU A 337 8.96 -10.10 15.22
N TRP A 338 8.69 -11.03 16.15
CA TRP A 338 9.64 -11.38 17.21
C TRP A 338 10.83 -12.21 16.71
N LEU A 339 10.77 -12.80 15.52
CA LEU A 339 11.81 -13.73 15.03
C LEU A 339 13.25 -13.15 15.10
N PRO A 340 13.52 -11.89 14.68
CA PRO A 340 14.87 -11.35 14.79
C PRO A 340 15.36 -11.25 16.24
N PHE A 341 14.48 -10.85 17.16
CA PHE A 341 14.81 -10.73 18.58
C PHE A 341 15.04 -12.09 19.22
N ILE A 342 14.16 -13.07 18.99
CA ILE A 342 14.34 -14.44 19.50
C ILE A 342 15.67 -15.02 19.00
N ARG A 343 15.95 -14.87 17.70
CA ARG A 343 17.19 -15.35 17.09
C ARG A 343 18.41 -14.67 17.73
N GLY A 344 18.42 -13.34 17.82
CA GLY A 344 19.56 -12.62 18.38
C GLY A 344 19.80 -12.92 19.86
N LEU A 345 18.75 -12.99 20.68
CA LEU A 345 18.85 -13.35 22.10
C LEU A 345 19.34 -14.79 22.29
N ALA A 346 18.89 -15.72 21.46
CA ALA A 346 19.37 -17.10 21.52
C ALA A 346 20.88 -17.19 21.21
N PHE A 347 21.34 -16.50 20.17
CA PHE A 347 22.76 -16.47 19.81
C PHE A 347 23.64 -15.58 20.72
N SER A 348 23.06 -14.61 21.44
CA SER A 348 23.79 -13.86 22.48
C SER A 348 23.92 -14.63 23.80
N GLY A 349 23.21 -15.75 23.95
CA GLY A 349 23.16 -16.54 25.19
C GLY A 349 22.11 -16.05 26.19
N ASN A 350 21.34 -15.01 25.86
CA ASN A 350 20.22 -14.52 26.66
C ASN A 350 18.97 -15.40 26.45
N LEU A 351 19.09 -16.66 26.86
CA LEU A 351 18.08 -17.69 26.61
C LEU A 351 16.80 -17.48 27.39
N GLU A 352 16.87 -16.88 28.59
CA GLU A 352 15.69 -16.60 29.40
C GLU A 352 14.71 -15.67 28.67
N ASN A 353 15.20 -14.54 28.14
CA ASN A 353 14.36 -13.62 27.37
C ASN A 353 13.94 -14.22 26.02
N ALA A 354 14.82 -15.01 25.36
CA ALA A 354 14.48 -15.70 24.12
C ALA A 354 13.29 -16.66 24.32
N LEU A 355 13.29 -17.42 25.42
CA LEU A 355 12.21 -18.35 25.78
C LEU A 355 10.92 -17.61 26.16
N GLU A 356 11.01 -16.53 26.95
CA GLU A 356 9.85 -15.71 27.35
C GLU A 356 9.05 -15.26 26.12
N ILE A 357 9.72 -14.66 25.13
CA ILE A 357 9.07 -14.16 23.91
C ILE A 357 8.58 -15.31 23.04
N THR A 358 9.37 -16.38 22.93
CA THR A 358 8.99 -17.57 22.15
C THR A 358 7.68 -18.15 22.65
N GLN A 359 7.52 -18.30 23.97
CA GLN A 359 6.28 -18.81 24.57
C GLN A 359 5.08 -17.96 24.18
N ILE A 360 5.20 -16.63 24.17
CA ILE A 360 4.12 -15.73 23.72
C ILE A 360 3.75 -16.02 22.26
N GLY A 361 4.75 -16.16 21.38
CA GLY A 361 4.55 -16.44 19.97
C GLY A 361 3.96 -17.83 19.67
N LEU A 362 4.30 -18.85 20.47
CA LEU A 362 3.79 -20.21 20.30
C LEU A 362 2.28 -20.34 20.55
N HIS A 363 1.68 -19.44 21.33
CA HIS A 363 0.22 -19.38 21.51
C HIS A 363 -0.52 -18.86 20.26
N ASN A 364 0.21 -18.33 19.26
CA ASN A 364 -0.36 -17.88 18.00
C ASN A 364 -0.21 -18.98 16.93
N GLU A 365 -1.33 -19.54 16.48
CA GLU A 365 -1.36 -20.64 15.50
C GLU A 365 -0.61 -20.32 14.20
N LYS A 366 -0.59 -19.04 13.78
CA LYS A 366 0.07 -18.61 12.54
C LYS A 366 1.58 -18.43 12.70
N ALA A 367 2.02 -18.00 13.89
CA ALA A 367 3.44 -17.79 14.16
C ALA A 367 4.16 -19.07 14.60
N LYS A 368 3.43 -20.01 15.25
CA LYS A 368 3.99 -21.26 15.78
C LYS A 368 4.85 -22.04 14.76
N PRO A 369 4.41 -22.32 13.52
CA PRO A 369 5.21 -23.07 12.55
C PRO A 369 6.54 -22.39 12.23
N VAL A 370 6.53 -21.06 12.06
CA VAL A 370 7.72 -20.27 11.70
C VAL A 370 8.69 -20.21 12.89
N ILE A 371 8.18 -19.98 14.09
CA ILE A 371 8.97 -19.94 15.33
C ILE A 371 9.63 -21.31 15.58
N CYS A 372 8.89 -22.41 15.41
CA CYS A 372 9.44 -23.75 15.58
C CYS A 372 10.47 -24.10 14.52
N SER A 373 10.27 -23.69 13.27
CA SER A 373 11.26 -23.85 12.20
C SER A 373 12.55 -23.09 12.53
N MET A 374 12.44 -21.87 13.04
CA MET A 374 13.60 -21.08 13.46
C MET A 374 14.36 -21.75 14.62
N TRP A 375 13.66 -22.22 15.65
CA TRP A 375 14.31 -22.89 16.78
C TRP A 375 14.99 -24.21 16.39
N ASN A 376 14.39 -24.97 15.47
CA ASN A 376 15.06 -26.12 14.85
C ASN A 376 16.40 -25.73 14.20
N ASN A 377 16.40 -24.63 13.44
CA ASN A 377 17.62 -24.12 12.78
C ASN A 377 18.66 -23.63 13.80
N ILE A 378 18.23 -22.96 14.87
CA ILE A 378 19.10 -22.52 15.97
C ILE A 378 19.73 -23.75 16.64
N ALA A 379 18.94 -24.75 17.04
CA ALA A 379 19.44 -25.97 17.67
C ALA A 379 20.39 -26.78 16.78
N ALA A 380 20.14 -26.80 15.46
CA ALA A 380 21.05 -27.43 14.50
C ALA A 380 22.39 -26.68 14.39
N THR A 381 22.35 -25.35 14.41
CA THR A 381 23.54 -24.48 14.32
C THR A 381 24.38 -24.54 15.61
N GLU A 382 23.71 -24.44 16.76
CA GLU A 382 24.29 -24.46 18.11
C GLU A 382 24.28 -25.87 18.72
N SER A 383 24.48 -26.91 17.90
CA SER A 383 24.37 -28.33 18.31
C SER A 383 25.34 -28.76 19.42
N LEU A 384 26.33 -27.92 19.73
CA LEU A 384 27.31 -28.13 20.81
C LEU A 384 27.02 -27.29 22.07
N ASN A 385 26.01 -26.43 22.05
CA ASN A 385 25.64 -25.58 23.17
C ASN A 385 24.51 -26.25 23.98
N PRO A 386 24.81 -26.83 25.16
CA PRO A 386 23.83 -27.57 25.94
C PRO A 386 22.67 -26.69 26.42
N ASP A 387 22.93 -25.41 26.70
CA ASP A 387 21.92 -24.49 27.21
C ASP A 387 20.88 -24.18 26.12
N VAL A 388 21.31 -24.04 24.86
CA VAL A 388 20.40 -23.86 23.70
C VAL A 388 19.56 -25.11 23.47
N LEU A 389 20.15 -26.31 23.57
CA LEU A 389 19.43 -27.57 23.41
C LEU A 389 18.41 -27.80 24.54
N GLU A 390 18.77 -27.46 25.77
CA GLU A 390 17.86 -27.50 26.91
C GLU A 390 16.70 -26.52 26.71
N ALA A 391 16.98 -25.27 26.33
CA ALA A 391 15.98 -24.27 26.00
C ALA A 391 15.03 -24.77 24.89
N TYR A 392 15.58 -25.34 23.81
CA TYR A 392 14.78 -25.89 22.72
C TYR A 392 13.86 -27.05 23.17
N SER A 393 14.34 -27.92 24.07
CA SER A 393 13.56 -29.06 24.57
C SER A 393 12.34 -28.66 25.40
N GLN A 394 12.31 -27.43 25.93
CA GLN A 394 11.18 -26.90 26.70
C GLN A 394 10.03 -26.38 25.80
N LEU A 395 10.26 -26.26 24.49
CA LEU A 395 9.28 -25.71 23.56
C LEU A 395 8.36 -26.80 23.00
N GLU A 396 7.06 -26.49 22.89
CA GLU A 396 6.06 -27.35 22.24
C GLU A 396 6.14 -27.32 20.69
N CYS A 397 7.36 -27.48 20.18
CA CYS A 397 7.69 -27.49 18.76
C CYS A 397 7.90 -28.90 18.18
N GLN A 398 7.78 -29.93 19.03
CA GLN A 398 7.88 -31.35 18.68
C GLN A 398 6.55 -31.94 18.21
#